data_AF-A0A6L9ZIK4-F1
#
_entry.id   AF-A0A6L9ZIK4-F1
#
_cell.length_a   1.000
_cell.length_b   1.000
_cell.length_c   1.000
_cell.angle_alpha   90.00
_cell.angle_beta   90.00
_cell.angle_gamma   90.00
#
_symmetry.space_group_name_H-M   'P 1'
#
loop_
_entity.id
_entity.type
_entity.pdbx_description
1 polymer ?
#
loop_
_entity_poly.entity_id
_entity_poly.type
_entity_poly.pdbx_seq_one_letter_code
_entity_poly.pdbx_strand_id
1 'polypeptide(L)' 'MKILMLSATFPYPPTRGGTQVRTFNLLKHLKLSHDITMITQR' A
#
# COMPACT_ATOMS: atom_id res chain seq x y z
N MET A 1 0.95 -11.73 -10.74
CA MET A 1 -0.47 -11.38 -11.05
C MET A 1 -0.68 -9.87 -10.86
N LYS A 2 -1.79 -9.32 -11.37
CA LYS A 2 -2.17 -7.92 -11.17
C LYS A 2 -3.06 -7.78 -9.93
N ILE A 3 -2.73 -6.88 -9.02
CA ILE A 3 -3.46 -6.62 -7.78
C ILE A 3 -3.98 -5.18 -7.80
N LEU A 4 -5.27 -5.00 -7.55
CA LEU A 4 -5.88 -3.69 -7.30
C LEU A 4 -6.08 -3.53 -5.80
N MET A 5 -5.43 -2.52 -5.22
CA MET A 5 -5.56 -2.19 -3.80
C MET A 5 -6.36 -0.91 -3.61
N LEU A 6 -7.45 -0.99 -2.85
CA LEU A 6 -8.28 0.14 -2.45
C LEU A 6 -7.98 0.47 -0.99
N SER A 7 -7.66 1.73 -0.69
CA SER A 7 -7.37 2.17 0.67
C SER A 7 -7.98 3.54 0.97
N ALA A 8 -8.46 3.74 2.18
CA ALA A 8 -8.91 5.06 2.63
C ALA A 8 -7.75 6.03 2.92
N THR A 9 -6.50 5.53 3.00
CA THR A 9 -5.33 6.35 3.30
C THR A 9 -4.14 5.99 2.41
N PHE A 10 -3.32 6.98 2.09
CA PHE A 10 -2.07 6.78 1.35
C PHE A 10 -0.96 6.32 2.34
N PRO A 11 -0.34 5.14 2.14
CA PRO A 11 0.59 4.51 3.08
C PRO A 11 2.01 5.10 3.00
N TYR A 12 2.24 6.09 2.13
CA TYR A 12 3.52 6.75 1.96
C TYR A 12 3.35 8.28 1.95
N PRO A 13 4.27 9.08 2.52
CA PRO A 13 5.29 8.67 3.47
C PRO A 13 4.61 8.15 4.76
N PRO A 14 5.10 7.05 5.36
CA PRO A 14 4.48 6.42 6.53
C PRO A 14 4.72 7.28 7.78
N THR A 15 3.95 8.35 7.91
CA THR A 15 4.15 9.45 8.88
C THR A 15 3.07 9.48 9.95
N ARG A 16 1.92 8.81 9.74
CA ARG A 16 0.75 8.86 10.63
C ARG A 16 0.51 7.55 11.40
N GLY A 17 1.58 6.86 11.82
CA GLY A 17 1.51 5.73 12.75
C GLY A 17 1.60 4.33 12.13
N GLY A 18 1.41 3.30 12.98
CA GLY A 18 1.75 1.90 12.68
C GLY A 18 0.93 1.23 11.56
N THR A 19 -0.29 1.70 11.29
CA THR A 19 -1.11 1.14 10.20
C THR A 19 -0.53 1.46 8.83
N GLN A 20 -0.04 2.69 8.61
CA GLN A 20 0.63 3.06 7.34
C GLN A 20 1.92 2.26 7.15
N VAL A 21 2.69 2.03 8.22
CA VAL A 21 3.93 1.24 8.19
C VAL A 21 3.66 -0.23 7.81
N ARG A 22 2.63 -0.86 8.37
CA ARG A 22 2.26 -2.24 8.02
C ARG A 22 1.83 -2.36 6.56
N THR A 23 0.96 -1.45 6.11
CA THR A 23 0.49 -1.41 4.73
C THR A 23 1.64 -1.16 3.75
N PHE A 24 2.56 -0.26 4.08
CA PHE A 24 3.74 0.01 3.28
C PHE A 24 4.66 -1.23 3.16
N ASN A 25 4.96 -1.91 4.27
CA ASN A 25 5.79 -3.11 4.24
C ASN A 25 5.11 -4.28 3.50
N LEU A 26 3.80 -4.43 3.63
CA LEU A 26 3.03 -5.41 2.86
C LEU A 26 3.12 -5.12 1.35
N LEU A 27 2.92 -3.87 0.93
CA LEU A 27 3.07 -3.45 -0.46
C LEU A 27 4.48 -3.69 -0.98
N LYS A 28 5.50 -3.38 -0.17
CA LYS A 28 6.90 -3.62 -0.51
C LYS A 28 7.17 -5.10 -0.78
N HIS A 29 6.61 -6.00 0.03
CA HIS A 29 6.76 -7.44 -0.17
C HIS A 29 5.97 -7.93 -1.40
N LEU A 30 4.71 -7.53 -1.55
CA LEU A 30 3.86 -7.97 -2.66
C LEU A 30 4.38 -7.48 -4.03
N LYS A 31 4.98 -6.28 -4.09
CA LYS A 31 5.52 -5.71 -5.34
C LYS A 31 6.66 -6.53 -5.93
N LEU A 32 7.33 -7.38 -5.15
CA LEU A 32 8.40 -8.26 -5.64
C LEU A 32 7.91 -9.25 -6.71
N SER A 33 6.65 -9.69 -6.62
CA SER A 33 6.08 -10.72 -7.50
C SER A 33 4.78 -10.31 -8.20
N HIS A 34 4.23 -9.15 -7.84
CA HIS A 34 2.94 -8.68 -8.32
C HIS A 34 3.02 -7.26 -8.84
N ASP A 35 2.27 -6.99 -9.91
CA ASP A 35 2.05 -5.63 -10.35
C ASP A 35 0.83 -5.06 -9.63
N ILE A 36 1.02 -3.97 -8.89
CA ILE A 36 0.05 -3.44 -7.95
C ILE A 36 -0.35 -2.04 -8.38
N THR A 37 -1.65 -1.83 -8.59
CA THR A 37 -2.25 -0.51 -8.73
C THR A 37 -2.94 -0.17 -7.41
N MET A 38 -2.61 0.98 -6.83
CA MET A 38 -3.22 1.44 -5.59
C MET A 38 -4.06 2.68 -5.84
N ILE A 39 -5.30 2.67 -5.37
CA ILE A 39 -6.22 3.80 -5.42
C ILE A 39 -6.55 4.18 -3.98
N THR A 40 -6.45 5.48 -3.69
CA THR A 40 -6.77 6.02 -2.38
C THR A 40 -7.91 7.01 -2.43
N GLN A 41 -8.75 6.99 -1.39
CA GLN A 41 -9.70 8.08 -1.15
C GLN A 41 -8.92 9.36 -0.79
N ARG A 42 -9.34 10.49 -1.37
CA ARG A 42 -8.77 11.82 -1.10
C ARG A 42 -9.34 12.40 0.19
#